data_AF-A0A699KAJ2-F1
#
_entry.id   AF-A0A699KAJ2-F1
#
_cell.length_a   1.000
_cell.length_b   1.000
_cell.length_c   1.000
_cell.angle_alpha   90.00
_cell.angle_beta   90.00
_cell.angle_gamma   90.00
#
_symmetry.space_group_name_H-M   'P 1'
#
loop_
_entity.id
_entity.type
_entity.pdbx_description
1 polymer ?
#
loop_
_entity_poly.entity_id
_entity_poly.type
_entity_poly.pdbx_seq_one_letter_code
_entity_poly.pdbx_strand_id
1 'polypeptide(L)'
;APTTYDEQVIAKKWNPQVSAALGAYADALPADSEPSSNAEVLKNIFNDTTAAQGLKPGQVLQALRVAVTGAAAGPDLFETLAILGTGEVGQRLRTAVERLG
;
A
#
# COMPACT_ATOMS: atom_id res chain seq x y z
N ALA A 1 12.02 3.79 -0.17
CA ALA A 1 11.08 3.56 -1.30
C ALA A 1 11.70 2.82 -2.49
N PRO A 2 10.94 1.96 -3.20
CA PRO A 2 11.41 1.28 -4.41
C PRO A 2 11.63 2.27 -5.56
N THR A 3 12.64 1.99 -6.40
CA THR A 3 12.98 2.83 -7.55
C THR A 3 12.26 2.43 -8.84
N THR A 4 11.85 1.16 -8.93
CA THR A 4 11.14 0.56 -10.06
C THR A 4 9.89 -0.17 -9.56
N TYR A 5 8.87 -0.23 -10.40
CA TYR A 5 7.61 -0.92 -10.14
C TYR A 5 7.37 -1.98 -11.19
N ASP A 6 6.78 -3.11 -10.80
CA ASP A 6 6.34 -4.14 -11.73
C ASP A 6 5.30 -3.59 -12.71
N GLU A 7 5.74 -3.30 -13.94
CA GLU A 7 4.96 -2.63 -14.97
C GLU A 7 3.70 -3.41 -15.36
N GLN A 8 3.77 -4.75 -15.31
CA GLN A 8 2.63 -5.60 -15.66
C GLN A 8 1.50 -5.50 -14.65
N VAL A 9 1.85 -5.47 -13.36
CA VAL A 9 0.86 -5.24 -12.30
C VAL A 9 0.32 -3.83 -12.35
N ILE A 10 1.19 -2.82 -12.50
CA ILE A 10 0.74 -1.42 -12.59
C ILE A 10 -0.24 -1.26 -13.75
N ALA A 11 0.10 -1.73 -14.96
CA ALA A 11 -0.79 -1.63 -16.12
C ALA A 11 -2.15 -2.32 -15.93
N LYS A 12 -2.23 -3.40 -15.13
CA LYS A 12 -3.45 -4.19 -14.94
C LYS A 12 -4.28 -3.78 -13.73
N LYS A 13 -3.64 -3.27 -12.69
CA LYS A 13 -4.24 -3.07 -11.35
C LYS A 13 -4.25 -1.61 -10.93
N TRP A 14 -3.39 -0.77 -11.50
CA TRP A 14 -3.36 0.65 -11.17
C TRP A 14 -4.42 1.41 -11.96
N ASN A 15 -5.18 2.24 -11.27
CA ASN A 15 -6.16 3.16 -11.83
C ASN A 15 -6.42 4.30 -10.83
N PRO A 16 -7.12 5.38 -11.22
CA PRO A 16 -7.32 6.54 -10.33
C PRO A 16 -7.99 6.19 -8.99
N GLN A 17 -8.92 5.23 -8.97
CA GLN A 17 -9.62 4.83 -7.75
C GLN A 17 -8.69 4.02 -6.82
N VAL A 18 -7.84 3.16 -7.38
CA VAL A 18 -6.81 2.42 -6.63
C VAL A 18 -5.75 3.38 -6.08
N SER A 19 -5.31 4.34 -6.88
CA SER A 19 -4.38 5.40 -6.46
C SER A 19 -4.97 6.20 -5.28
N ALA A 20 -6.24 6.62 -5.38
CA ALA A 20 -6.95 7.31 -4.30
C ALA A 20 -7.07 6.46 -3.02
N ALA A 21 -7.35 5.15 -3.15
CA ALA A 21 -7.40 4.25 -2.00
C ALA A 21 -6.03 4.06 -1.33
N LEU A 22 -4.95 3.97 -2.11
CA LEU A 22 -3.59 3.87 -1.58
C LEU A 22 -3.14 5.19 -0.93
N GLY A 23 -3.56 6.34 -1.47
CA GLY A 23 -3.36 7.65 -0.83
C GLY A 23 -4.09 7.73 0.51
N ALA A 24 -5.39 7.41 0.54
CA ALA A 24 -6.17 7.38 1.77
C ALA A 24 -5.61 6.40 2.81
N TYR A 25 -5.10 5.24 2.36
CA TYR A 25 -4.39 4.31 3.22
C TYR A 25 -3.13 4.95 3.81
N ALA A 26 -2.30 5.61 2.99
CA ALA A 26 -1.09 6.29 3.45
C ALA A 26 -1.36 7.41 4.46
N ASP A 27 -2.48 8.13 4.33
CA ASP A 27 -2.90 9.18 5.27
C ASP A 27 -3.50 8.62 6.56
N ALA A 28 -4.10 7.42 6.51
CA ALA A 28 -4.64 6.74 7.68
C ALA A 28 -3.58 6.01 8.52
N LEU A 29 -2.37 5.84 8.00
CA LEU A 29 -1.26 5.24 8.75
C LEU A 29 -0.79 6.19 9.85
N PRO A 30 -0.59 5.69 11.10
CA PRO A 30 -0.09 6.53 12.18
C PRO A 30 1.33 7.02 11.88
N ALA A 31 1.57 8.31 12.12
CA ALA A 31 2.84 8.98 11.85
C ALA A 31 3.97 8.53 12.79
N ASP A 32 3.63 7.95 13.94
CA ASP A 32 4.60 7.58 14.97
C ASP A 32 5.16 6.18 14.75
N SER A 33 6.48 6.15 14.64
CA SER A 33 7.29 5.01 14.23
C SER A 33 7.52 4.09 15.42
N GLU A 34 6.72 3.04 15.56
CA GLU A 34 7.18 1.84 16.26
C GLU A 34 7.33 0.68 15.27
N PRO A 35 8.48 -0.04 15.26
CA PRO A 35 8.72 -1.23 14.45
C PRO A 35 7.87 -2.46 14.87
N SER A 36 6.72 -2.19 15.48
CA SER A 36 5.77 -3.15 16.05
C SER A 36 4.35 -2.87 15.56
N SER A 37 4.19 -2.29 14.37
CA SER A 37 2.87 -2.08 13.79
C SER A 37 2.25 -3.45 13.51
N ASN A 38 1.27 -3.86 14.32
CA ASN A 38 0.64 -5.16 14.19
C ASN A 38 0.06 -5.33 12.77
N ALA A 39 0.51 -6.38 12.05
CA ALA A 39 0.07 -6.67 10.69
C ALA A 39 -1.47 -6.74 10.56
N GLU A 40 -2.15 -7.20 11.61
CA GLU A 40 -3.61 -7.24 11.66
C GLU A 40 -4.22 -5.82 11.69
N VAL A 41 -3.63 -4.90 12.46
CA VAL A 41 -4.07 -3.50 12.50
C VAL A 41 -3.87 -2.84 11.14
N LEU A 42 -2.71 -3.04 10.50
CA LEU A 42 -2.43 -2.52 9.17
C LEU A 42 -3.41 -3.04 8.11
N LYS A 43 -3.79 -4.33 8.24
CA LYS A 43 -4.80 -4.97 7.38
C LYS A 43 -6.20 -4.41 7.61
N ASN A 44 -6.57 -4.13 8.86
CA ASN A 44 -7.86 -3.52 9.17
C ASN A 44 -7.96 -2.11 8.59
N ILE A 45 -6.95 -1.24 8.83
CA ILE A 45 -6.89 0.10 8.25
C ILE A 45 -6.97 0.04 6.71
N PHE A 46 -6.28 -0.92 6.09
CA PHE A 46 -6.34 -1.13 4.65
C PHE A 46 -7.74 -1.52 4.17
N ASN A 47 -8.39 -2.46 4.86
CA ASN A 47 -9.75 -2.88 4.49
C ASN A 47 -10.75 -1.74 4.64
N ASP A 48 -10.69 -0.97 5.73
CA ASP A 48 -11.56 0.19 5.98
C ASP A 48 -11.37 1.27 4.92
N THR A 49 -10.12 1.67 4.64
CA THR A 49 -9.82 2.69 3.62
C THR A 49 -10.18 2.23 2.21
N THR A 50 -9.97 0.95 1.89
CA THR A 50 -10.37 0.38 0.61
C THR A 50 -11.90 0.31 0.46
N ALA A 51 -12.60 -0.10 1.51
CA ALA A 51 -14.07 -0.18 1.52
C ALA A 51 -14.71 1.21 1.44
N ALA A 52 -14.13 2.22 2.10
CA ALA A 52 -14.57 3.61 2.01
C ALA A 52 -14.50 4.17 0.57
N GLN A 53 -13.58 3.64 -0.26
CA GLN A 53 -13.45 3.96 -1.68
C GLN A 53 -14.30 3.06 -2.59
N GLY A 54 -15.18 2.22 -2.02
CA GLY A 54 -16.05 1.31 -2.76
C GLY A 54 -15.30 0.18 -3.48
N LEU A 55 -14.04 -0.08 -3.13
CA LEU A 55 -13.21 -1.11 -3.73
C LEU A 55 -13.23 -2.40 -2.90
N LYS A 56 -12.98 -3.52 -3.55
CA LYS A 56 -12.71 -4.78 -2.86
C LYS A 56 -11.21 -4.86 -2.51
N PRO A 57 -10.83 -5.30 -1.30
CA PRO A 57 -9.43 -5.47 -0.89
C PRO A 57 -8.56 -6.18 -1.94
N GLY A 58 -9.08 -7.26 -2.53
CA GLY A 58 -8.37 -8.04 -3.58
C GLY A 58 -8.05 -7.26 -4.87
N GLN A 59 -8.71 -6.14 -5.14
CA GLN A 59 -8.41 -5.27 -6.28
C GLN A 59 -7.19 -4.38 -5.99
N VAL A 60 -6.95 -4.03 -4.72
CA VAL A 60 -5.90 -3.09 -4.30
C VAL A 60 -4.65 -3.80 -3.80
N LEU A 61 -4.78 -5.01 -3.20
CA LEU A 61 -3.67 -5.73 -2.57
C LEU A 61 -2.43 -5.89 -3.47
N GLN A 62 -2.61 -6.20 -4.75
CA GLN A 62 -1.49 -6.40 -5.67
C GLN A 62 -0.81 -5.07 -6.02
N ALA A 63 -1.59 -3.99 -6.19
CA ALA A 63 -1.06 -2.65 -6.40
C ALA A 63 -0.35 -2.11 -5.15
N LEU A 64 -0.91 -2.35 -3.95
CA LEU A 64 -0.28 -2.04 -2.66
C LEU A 64 1.08 -2.71 -2.53
N ARG A 65 1.17 -4.01 -2.83
CA ARG A 65 2.44 -4.74 -2.79
C ARG A 65 3.49 -4.07 -3.68
N VAL A 66 3.15 -3.83 -4.94
CA VAL A 66 4.08 -3.21 -5.89
C VAL A 66 4.44 -1.78 -5.45
N ALA A 67 3.49 -1.00 -4.96
CA ALA A 67 3.76 0.36 -4.48
C ALA A 67 4.80 0.40 -3.35
N VAL A 68 4.77 -0.60 -2.45
CA VAL A 68 5.67 -0.65 -1.29
C VAL A 68 6.97 -1.40 -1.57
N THR A 69 6.95 -2.47 -2.36
CA THR A 69 8.11 -3.35 -2.57
C THR A 69 8.73 -3.24 -3.96
N GLY A 70 8.02 -2.67 -4.93
CA GLY A 70 8.39 -2.67 -6.34
C GLY A 70 8.11 -3.99 -7.07
N ALA A 71 7.75 -5.05 -6.36
CA ALA A 71 7.64 -6.41 -6.90
C ALA A 71 6.21 -6.98 -6.82
N ALA A 72 5.79 -7.75 -7.82
CA ALA A 72 4.46 -8.37 -7.87
C ALA A 72 4.24 -9.51 -6.87
N ALA A 73 5.32 -10.08 -6.33
CA ALA A 73 5.31 -11.24 -5.43
C ALA A 73 6.28 -11.06 -4.25
N GLY A 74 6.12 -11.88 -3.21
CA GLY A 74 6.95 -11.85 -2.02
C GLY A 74 6.26 -12.49 -0.83
N PRO A 75 6.84 -12.36 0.38
CA PRO A 75 6.27 -12.89 1.62
C PRO A 75 4.95 -12.19 1.99
N ASP A 76 4.42 -12.48 3.17
CA ASP A 76 3.17 -11.85 3.62
C ASP A 76 3.27 -10.32 3.54
N LEU A 77 2.28 -9.72 2.88
CA LEU A 77 2.31 -8.29 2.57
C LEU A 77 2.25 -7.47 3.86
N PHE A 78 1.33 -7.79 4.76
CA PHE A 78 1.10 -7.00 5.96
C PHE A 78 2.19 -7.21 7.00
N GLU A 79 2.79 -8.41 7.07
CA GLU A 79 4.02 -8.59 7.84
C GLU A 79 5.18 -7.78 7.25
N THR A 80 5.29 -7.71 5.92
CA THR A 80 6.29 -6.84 5.28
C THR A 80 6.04 -5.37 5.63
N LEU A 81 4.78 -4.92 5.63
CA LEU A 81 4.44 -3.55 6.03
C LEU A 81 4.76 -3.28 7.51
N ALA A 82 4.50 -4.25 8.39
CA ALA A 82 4.80 -4.19 9.80
C ALA A 82 6.32 -4.03 10.04
N ILE A 83 7.14 -4.83 9.35
CA ILE A 83 8.59 -4.78 9.43
C ILE A 83 9.14 -3.44 8.90
N LEU A 84 8.56 -2.92 7.82
CA LEU A 84 8.97 -1.62 7.27
C LEU A 84 8.59 -0.44 8.17
N GLY A 85 7.51 -0.57 8.93
CA GLY A 85 6.95 0.49 9.76
C GLY A 85 6.06 1.46 8.98
N THR A 86 5.07 2.02 9.66
CA THR A 86 4.02 2.88 9.08
C THR A 86 4.58 4.13 8.40
N GLY A 87 5.63 4.73 8.95
CA GLY A 87 6.28 5.92 8.37
C GLY A 87 6.88 5.67 6.98
N GLU A 88 7.70 4.62 6.84
CA GLU A 88 8.26 4.24 5.53
C GLU A 88 7.14 3.78 4.59
N VAL A 89 6.22 2.92 5.03
CA VAL A 89 5.09 2.47 4.18
C VAL A 89 4.31 3.67 3.63
N GLY A 90 3.93 4.62 4.47
CA GLY A 90 3.24 5.84 4.05
C GLY A 90 4.05 6.66 3.05
N GLN A 91 5.37 6.81 3.25
CA GLN A 91 6.24 7.50 2.30
C GLN A 91 6.30 6.78 0.94
N ARG A 92 6.43 5.46 0.93
CA ARG A 92 6.46 4.66 -0.30
C ARG A 92 5.17 4.76 -1.09
N LEU A 93 4.03 4.71 -0.40
CA LEU A 93 2.72 4.86 -1.00
C LEU A 93 2.54 6.23 -1.64
N ARG A 94 2.86 7.31 -0.93
CA ARG A 94 2.82 8.67 -1.48
C ARG A 94 3.71 8.82 -2.71
N THR A 95 4.92 8.23 -2.67
CA THR A 95 5.84 8.23 -3.82
C THR A 95 5.26 7.47 -5.01
N ALA A 96 4.63 6.31 -4.78
CA ALA A 96 4.00 5.52 -5.84
C ALA A 96 2.81 6.27 -6.46
N VAL A 97 1.96 6.90 -5.63
CA VAL A 97 0.84 7.73 -6.08
C VAL A 97 1.31 8.91 -6.92
N GLU A 98 2.39 9.59 -6.52
CA GLU A 98 2.95 10.71 -7.29
C GLU A 98 3.55 10.26 -8.63
N ARG A 99 4.19 9.09 -8.67
CA ARG A 99 4.87 8.58 -9.88
C ARG A 99 3.95 7.88 -10.87
N LEU A 100 2.87 7.27 -10.39
CA LEU A 100 1.96 6.43 -11.17
C LEU A 100 0.56 7.06 -11.34
N GLY A 101 0.34 8.22 -10.71
CA GLY A 101 -0.91 8.99 -10.73
C GLY A 101 -1.14 9.76 -12.01
#